data_AF-A0A3D5KNQ7-F1
#
_entry.id   AF-A0A3D5KNQ7-F1
#
_cell.length_a   1.000
_cell.length_b   1.000
_cell.length_c   1.000
_cell.angle_alpha   90.00
_cell.angle_beta   90.00
_cell.angle_gamma   90.00
#
_symmetry.space_group_name_H-M   'P 1'
#
loop_
_entity.id
_entity.type
_entity.pdbx_description
1 polymer ?
#
loop_
_entity_poly.entity_id
_entity_poly.type
_entity_poly.pdbx_seq_one_letter_code
_entity_poly.pdbx_strand_id
1 'polypeptide(L)' 'EVVAVQQKVKVTVTEVDIARKRIALSMKSDPFGGGISRDKSEATSSKPKAISRPIAREESMEEKLALLKSKFKK' A
#
# COMPACT_ATOMS: atom_id res chain seq x y z
N GLU A 1 13.85 11.85 -1.91
CA GLU A 1 15.29 12.07 -2.15
C GLU A 1 15.54 11.95 -3.64
N VAL A 2 16.33 12.85 -4.23
CA VAL A 2 16.62 12.87 -5.67
C VAL A 2 18.08 12.49 -5.85
N VAL A 3 18.34 11.52 -6.74
CA VAL A 3 19.71 11.07 -7.06
C VAL A 3 20.12 11.57 -8.43
N ALA A 4 21.40 11.94 -8.56
CA ALA A 4 21.99 12.36 -9.82
C ALA A 4 22.55 11.18 -10.61
N VAL A 5 22.72 11.36 -11.92
CA VAL A 5 23.34 10.35 -12.80
C VAL A 5 24.79 10.11 -12.36
N GLN A 6 25.20 8.84 -12.31
CA GLN A 6 26.52 8.38 -11.82
C GLN A 6 26.84 8.66 -10.34
N GLN A 7 25.86 9.07 -9.54
CA GLN A 7 26.05 9.20 -8.10
C GLN A 7 26.21 7.82 -7.46
N LYS A 8 27.26 7.66 -6.63
CA LYS A 8 27.46 6.43 -5.85
C LYS A 8 26.63 6.50 -4.58
N VAL A 9 25.83 5.48 -4.32
CA VAL A 9 24.98 5.35 -3.14
C VAL A 9 25.10 3.97 -2.52
N LYS A 10 24.98 3.88 -1.19
CA LYS A 10 24.92 2.62 -0.45
C LYS A 10 23.45 2.22 -0.28
N VAL A 11 23.10 1.00 -0.66
CA VAL A 11 21.72 0.51 -0.67
C VAL A 11 21.65 -0.94 -0.19
N THR A 12 20.45 -1.37 0.20
CA THR A 12 20.18 -2.75 0.59
C THR A 12 19.45 -3.47 -0.53
N VAL A 13 19.88 -4.70 -0.83
CA VAL A 13 19.21 -5.57 -1.82
C VAL A 13 18.00 -6.22 -1.15
N THR A 14 16.82 -6.11 -1.79
CA THR A 14 15.59 -6.70 -1.26
C THR A 14 15.23 -7.99 -1.99
N GLU A 15 15.32 -8.01 -3.31
CA GLU A 15 14.97 -9.17 -4.15
C GLU A 15 15.93 -9.31 -5.33
N VAL A 16 16.11 -10.55 -5.79
CA VAL A 16 16.98 -10.88 -6.93
C VAL A 16 16.19 -11.76 -7.91
N ASP A 17 16.00 -11.24 -9.12
CA ASP A 17 15.47 -11.99 -10.25
C ASP A 17 16.62 -12.40 -11.18
N ILE A 18 17.02 -13.66 -11.09
CA ILE A 18 18.14 -14.22 -11.85
C ILE A 18 17.78 -14.39 -13.33
N ALA A 19 16.54 -14.77 -13.65
CA ALA A 19 16.12 -15.02 -15.02
C ALA A 19 16.17 -13.74 -15.86
N ARG A 20 15.75 -12.62 -15.27
CA ARG A 20 15.78 -11.30 -15.93
C ARG A 20 17.05 -10.51 -15.64
N LYS A 21 17.94 -11.04 -14.80
CA LYS A 21 19.17 -10.37 -14.33
C LYS A 21 18.88 -9.00 -13.72
N ARG A 22 17.83 -8.92 -12.89
CA ARG A 22 17.39 -7.68 -12.22
C ARG A 22 17.47 -7.85 -10.71
N ILE A 23 17.74 -6.74 -10.02
CA ILE A 23 17.71 -6.66 -8.56
C ILE A 23 16.85 -5.47 -8.11
N ALA A 24 16.12 -5.65 -7.02
CA ALA A 24 15.39 -4.60 -6.34
C ALA A 24 16.23 -4.05 -5.18
N LEU A 25 16.28 -2.73 -5.06
CA LEU A 25 17.17 -2.01 -4.13
C LEU A 25 16.36 -1.02 -3.29
N SER A 26 16.74 -0.86 -2.02
CA SER A 26 16.11 0.10 -1.09
C SER A 26 17.15 1.02 -0.46
N MET A 27 16.84 2.32 -0.45
CA MET A 27 17.57 3.37 0.29
C MET A 27 16.97 3.67 1.67
N LYS A 28 15.90 2.97 2.08
CA LYS A 28 15.24 3.20 3.36
C LYS A 28 16.13 2.77 4.54
N SER A 29 15.98 3.44 5.68
CA SER A 29 16.68 3.10 6.93
C SER A 29 16.32 1.72 7.46
N ASP A 30 15.03 1.36 7.41
CA ASP A 30 14.53 0.02 7.69
C ASP A 30 13.86 -0.57 6.44
N PRO A 31 14.56 -1.40 5.66
CA PRO A 31 14.04 -1.98 4.43
C PRO A 31 13.08 -3.16 4.68
N PHE A 32 13.04 -3.76 5.87
CA PHE A 32 12.25 -4.95 6.18
C PHE A 32 11.17 -4.72 7.25
N GLY A 33 11.18 -3.56 7.92
CA GLY A 33 10.15 -3.15 8.88
C GLY A 33 8.81 -2.85 8.22
N GLY A 34 7.91 -3.83 8.21
CA GLY A 34 6.45 -3.66 8.30
C GLY A 34 5.70 -2.82 7.24
N GLY A 35 6.35 -2.32 6.19
CA GLY A 35 5.73 -1.41 5.22
C GLY A 35 5.22 -2.11 3.96
N ILE A 36 4.34 -3.10 4.09
CA ILE A 36 3.63 -3.70 2.94
C ILE A 36 2.20 -3.14 2.88
N SER A 37 2.07 -1.91 2.38
CA SER A 37 0.83 -1.53 1.68
C SER A 37 1.00 -1.94 0.23
N ARG A 38 0.64 -3.18 -0.08
CA ARG A 38 0.44 -3.65 -1.46
C ARG A 38 -0.78 -2.93 -2.02
N ASP A 39 -0.59 -1.74 -2.56
CA ASP A 39 -1.50 -1.25 -3.61
C ASP A 39 -0.96 -1.78 -4.94
N LYS A 40 -1.25 -3.07 -5.18
CA LYS A 40 -0.95 -3.74 -6.44
C LYS A 40 -2.14 -3.48 -7.38
N SER A 41 -2.24 -2.27 -7.91
CA SER A 41 -3.09 -1.96 -9.05
C SER A 41 -2.41 -2.46 -10.33
N GLU A 42 -2.39 -3.77 -10.50
CA GLU A 42 -2.03 -4.40 -11.78
C GLU A 42 -3.30 -4.57 -12.60
N ALA A 43 -3.41 -3.74 -13.64
CA ALA A 43 -4.47 -3.75 -14.62
C ALA A 43 -4.60 -5.15 -15.27
N THR A 44 -5.71 -5.82 -15.03
CA THR A 44 -6.22 -6.87 -15.92
C THR A 44 -7.68 -6.62 -16.22
N SER A 45 -7.95 -6.54 -17.51
CA SER A 45 -9.22 -6.21 -18.13
C SER A 45 -10.24 -7.32 -17.90
N SER A 46 -11.33 -7.01 -17.18
CA SER A 46 -12.65 -7.63 -17.38
C SER A 46 -13.71 -6.94 -16.50
N LYS A 47 -14.49 -6.04 -17.12
CA LYS A 47 -15.84 -5.65 -16.65
C LYS A 47 -16.84 -6.71 -17.17
N PRO A 48 -18.10 -6.79 -16.66
CA PRO A 48 -18.67 -6.13 -15.49
C PRO A 48 -19.47 -7.10 -14.58
N LYS A 49 -19.61 -6.78 -13.28
CA LYS A 49 -20.85 -7.06 -12.54
C LYS A 49 -21.08 -5.98 -11.50
N ALA A 50 -22.18 -5.27 -11.66
CA ALA A 50 -22.71 -4.31 -10.72
C ALA A 50 -22.99 -5.03 -9.39
N ILE A 51 -22.26 -4.63 -8.35
CA ILE A 51 -22.76 -4.67 -6.98
C ILE A 51 -22.72 -3.21 -6.55
N SER A 52 -23.88 -2.58 -6.54
CA SER A 52 -24.11 -1.31 -5.87
C SER A 52 -23.73 -1.48 -4.39
N ARG A 53 -22.48 -1.20 -4.04
CA ARG A 53 -22.20 -0.76 -2.67
C ARG A 53 -22.91 0.58 -2.55
N PRO A 54 -23.83 0.76 -1.57
CA PRO A 54 -24.39 2.08 -1.35
C PRO A 54 -23.19 3.01 -1.17
N ILE A 55 -23.15 4.04 -2.00
CA ILE A 55 -22.33 5.24 -1.80
C ILE A 55 -22.37 5.46 -0.30
N ALA A 56 -21.21 5.35 0.35
CA ALA A 56 -21.06 5.67 1.75
C ALA A 56 -21.58 7.09 1.88
N ARG A 57 -22.85 7.22 2.25
CA ARG A 57 -23.38 8.42 2.86
C ARG A 57 -22.36 8.69 3.95
N GLU A 58 -21.74 9.86 3.89
CA GLU A 58 -20.87 10.30 4.96
C GLU A 58 -21.75 10.39 6.21
N GLU A 59 -21.94 9.25 6.88
CA GLU A 59 -22.48 9.19 8.22
C GLU A 59 -21.59 10.13 9.01
N SER A 60 -22.22 11.15 9.57
CA SER A 60 -21.54 12.24 10.24
C SER A 60 -20.65 11.61 11.31
N MET A 61 -19.51 12.25 11.58
CA MET A 61 -18.52 11.71 12.54
C MET A 61 -19.17 11.29 13.87
N GLU A 62 -20.27 11.94 14.25
CA GLU A 62 -21.10 11.67 15.42
C GLU A 62 -21.80 10.30 15.39
N GLU A 63 -22.37 9.88 14.26
CA GLU A 63 -23.00 8.56 14.11
C GLU A 63 -21.96 7.43 14.22
N LYS A 64 -20.78 7.63 13.61
CA LYS A 64 -19.64 6.70 13.72
C LYS A 64 -19.16 6.56 15.16
N LEU A 65 -19.10 7.67 15.90
CA LEU A 65 -18.72 7.65 17.32
C LEU A 65 -19.75 6.91 18.19
N ALA A 66 -21.05 7.03 17.89
CA ALA A 66 -22.11 6.31 18.62
C ALA A 66 -22.03 4.79 18.41
N LEU A 67 -21.79 4.35 17.16
CA LEU A 67 -21.61 2.94 16.80
C LEU A 67 -20.37 2.31 17.48
N LEU A 68 -19.30 3.07 17.67
CA LEU A 68 -18.11 2.58 18.38
C LEU A 68 -18.38 2.50 19.88
N LYS A 69 -19.05 3.50 20.47
CA LYS A 69 -19.39 3.49 21.90
C LYS A 69 -20.28 2.32 22.31
N SER A 70 -21.19 1.85 21.43
CA SER A 70 -22.01 0.67 21.72
C SER A 70 -21.22 -0.64 21.63
N LYS A 71 -20.27 -0.76 20.70
CA LYS A 71 -19.42 -1.96 20.56
C LYS A 71 -18.38 -2.14 21.67
N PHE A 72 -17.92 -1.06 22.28
CA PHE A 72 -16.88 -1.08 23.31
C PHE A 72 -17.41 -0.92 24.75
N LYS A 73 -18.73 -0.89 24.94
CA LYS A 73 -19.32 -0.96 26.28
C LYS A 73 -19.26 -2.40 26.79
N LYS A 74 -18.37 -2.62 27.75
CA LYS A 74 -18.37 -3.77 28.66
C LYS A 74 -18.85 -3.29 30.02
#